data_AF-A0AAD5WFL6-F1
#
_entry.id   AF-A0AAD5WFL6-F1
#
_cell.length_a   1.000
_cell.length_b   1.000
_cell.length_c   1.000
_cell.angle_alpha   90.00
_cell.angle_beta   90.00
_cell.angle_gamma   90.00
#
_symmetry.space_group_name_H-M   'P 1'
#
loop_
_entity.id
_entity.type
_entity.pdbx_description
1 polymer ?
#
loop_
_entity_poly.entity_id
_entity_poly.type
_entity_poly.pdbx_seq_one_letter_code
_entity_poly.pdbx_strand_id
1 'polypeptide(L)' 'MVSTSPTAAAQVPGIATSKGTAQAFVRRLVMQTTSNVIMANWSRMMWQDVVNRAVRMLALGPLGSHFISASGTVTGN' A
#
# COMPACT_ATOMS: atom_id res chain seq x y z
N MET A 1 -45.46 31.31 -1.15
CA MET A 1 -44.67 30.19 -1.69
C MET A 1 -43.54 29.89 -0.73
N VAL A 2 -43.52 28.72 -0.09
CA VAL A 2 -42.39 28.29 0.76
C VAL A 2 -41.36 27.63 -0.14
N SER A 3 -40.18 28.24 -0.24
CA SER A 3 -39.07 27.71 -1.03
C SER A 3 -38.27 26.74 -0.15
N THR A 4 -38.56 25.45 -0.26
CA THR A 4 -37.74 24.42 0.38
C THR A 4 -36.45 24.26 -0.42
N SER A 5 -35.38 24.92 0.02
CA SER A 5 -34.05 24.62 -0.48
C SER A 5 -33.72 23.16 -0.19
N PRO A 6 -33.22 22.37 -1.16
CA PRO A 6 -32.79 21.01 -0.87
C PRO A 6 -31.62 21.08 0.11
N THR A 7 -31.75 20.41 1.25
CA THR A 7 -30.65 20.22 2.20
C THR A 7 -29.59 19.36 1.53
N ALA A 8 -28.63 20.00 0.86
CA ALA A 8 -27.45 19.32 0.35
C ALA A 8 -26.68 18.76 1.55
N ALA A 9 -26.57 17.44 1.64
CA ALA A 9 -25.80 16.79 2.69
C ALA A 9 -24.34 17.29 2.59
N ALA A 10 -23.87 17.99 3.62
CA ALA A 10 -22.50 18.49 3.69
C ALA A 10 -21.52 17.30 3.66
N GLN A 11 -20.74 17.18 2.59
CA GLN A 11 -19.65 16.21 2.52
C GLN A 11 -18.43 16.77 3.24
N VAL A 12 -18.08 16.19 4.39
CA VAL A 12 -16.83 16.49 5.08
C VAL A 12 -15.71 15.65 4.43
N PRO A 13 -14.65 16.27 3.88
CA PRO A 13 -13.54 15.54 3.28
C PRO A 13 -12.97 14.48 4.25
N GLY A 14 -12.86 13.24 3.78
CA GLY A 14 -12.34 12.12 4.57
C GLY A 14 -13.38 11.33 5.37
N ILE A 15 -14.65 11.77 5.43
CA ILE A 15 -15.73 11.04 6.10
C ILE A 15 -16.62 10.35 5.07
N ALA A 16 -16.66 9.02 5.12
CA ALA A 16 -17.55 8.23 4.28
C ALA A 16 -19.02 8.48 4.68
N THR A 17 -19.85 8.91 3.74
CA THR A 17 -21.28 9.16 3.96
C THR A 17 -22.15 7.90 3.85
N SER A 18 -21.53 6.74 3.59
CA SER A 18 -22.23 5.45 3.48
C SER A 18 -21.51 4.34 4.25
N LYS A 19 -22.30 3.39 4.79
CA LYS A 19 -21.78 2.20 5.46
C LYS A 19 -20.87 1.38 4.54
N GLY A 20 -21.23 1.23 3.26
CA GLY A 20 -20.44 0.48 2.29
C GLY A 20 -19.06 1.11 2.02
N THR A 21 -19.01 2.44 1.84
CA THR A 21 -17.76 3.17 1.64
C THR A 21 -16.89 3.15 2.90
N ALA A 22 -17.49 3.28 4.08
CA ALA A 22 -16.77 3.17 5.35
C ALA A 22 -16.17 1.77 5.55
N GLN A 23 -16.94 0.71 5.26
CA GLN A 23 -16.44 -0.66 5.32
C GLN A 23 -15.31 -0.93 4.33
N ALA A 24 -15.41 -0.42 3.09
CA ALA A 24 -14.35 -0.55 2.10
C ALA A 24 -13.06 0.17 2.55
N PHE A 25 -13.20 1.36 3.14
CA PHE A 25 -12.07 2.11 3.69
C PHE A 25 -11.40 1.38 4.85
N VAL A 26 -12.19 0.91 5.84
CA VAL A 26 -11.67 0.12 6.97
C VAL A 26 -10.97 -1.14 6.47
N ARG A 27 -11.52 -1.87 5.50
CA ARG A 27 -10.86 -3.04 4.91
C ARG A 27 -9.50 -2.70 4.30
N ARG A 28 -9.40 -1.58 3.58
CA ARG A 28 -8.13 -1.10 3.00
C ARG A 28 -7.11 -0.76 4.09
N LEU A 29 -7.53 -0.04 5.13
CA LEU A 29 -6.66 0.28 6.26
C LEU A 29 -6.17 -0.97 6.98
N VAL A 30 -7.07 -1.92 7.28
CA VAL A 30 -6.73 -3.18 7.94
C VAL A 30 -5.73 -3.99 7.10
N MET A 31 -5.90 -4.06 5.77
CA MET A 31 -4.92 -4.73 4.90
C MET A 31 -3.56 -4.05 4.93
N GLN A 32 -3.52 -2.71 4.84
CA GLN A 32 -2.26 -1.96 4.85
C GLN A 32 -1.52 -2.12 6.18
N THR A 33 -2.22 -1.94 7.31
CA THR A 33 -1.62 -2.09 8.64
C THR A 33 -1.13 -3.51 8.87
N THR A 34 -1.91 -4.53 8.49
CA THR A 34 -1.51 -5.94 8.64
C THR A 34 -0.24 -6.23 7.83
N SER A 35 -0.16 -5.76 6.59
CA SER A 35 1.04 -5.91 5.74
C SER A 35 2.27 -5.23 6.37
N ASN A 36 2.10 -3.99 6.86
CA ASN A 36 3.18 -3.23 7.48
C ASN A 36 3.71 -3.91 8.74
N VAL A 37 2.82 -4.41 9.61
CA VAL A 37 3.20 -5.12 10.85
C VAL A 37 3.94 -6.41 10.51
N ILE A 38 3.49 -7.17 9.51
CA ILE A 38 4.15 -8.40 9.07
C ILE A 38 5.57 -8.09 8.58
N MET A 39 5.72 -7.12 7.67
CA MET A 39 7.02 -6.74 7.12
C MET A 39 7.98 -6.17 8.18
N ALA A 40 7.46 -5.44 9.17
CA ALA A 40 8.25 -4.90 10.27
C ALA A 40 8.84 -6.00 11.18
N ASN A 41 8.19 -7.16 11.27
CA ASN A 41 8.64 -8.29 12.09
C ASN A 41 9.41 -9.36 11.30
N TRP A 42 9.63 -9.15 10.00
CA TRP A 42 10.42 -10.07 9.20
C TRP A 42 11.87 -10.12 9.66
N SER A 43 12.42 -11.32 9.70
CA SER A 43 13.85 -11.50 9.94
C SER A 43 14.67 -10.93 8.77
N ARG A 44 15.95 -10.65 9.02
CA ARG A 44 16.89 -10.21 7.97
C ARG A 44 16.92 -11.17 6.77
N MET A 45 16.82 -12.49 7.02
CA MET A 45 16.79 -13.51 5.97
C MET A 45 15.56 -13.37 5.07
N MET A 46 14.38 -13.15 5.67
CA MET A 46 13.14 -12.96 4.90
C MET A 46 13.18 -11.69 4.04
N TRP A 47 13.71 -10.59 4.60
CA TRP A 47 13.95 -9.38 3.82
C TRP A 47 14.94 -9.63 2.68
N GLN A 48 15.99 -10.42 2.93
CA GLN A 48 17.00 -10.71 1.92
C GLN A 48 16.42 -11.52 0.76
N ASP A 49 15.51 -12.46 1.01
CA ASP A 49 14.83 -13.22 -0.06
C ASP A 49 14.01 -12.32 -0.99
N VAL A 50 13.30 -11.34 -0.42
CA VAL A 50 12.53 -10.36 -1.20
C VAL A 50 13.47 -9.46 -2.02
N VAL A 51 14.55 -8.96 -1.43
CA VAL A 51 15.55 -8.15 -2.12
C VAL A 51 16.22 -8.94 -3.24
N ASN A 52 16.59 -10.20 -3.01
CA ASN A 52 17.17 -11.07 -4.02
C ASN A 52 16.23 -11.26 -5.21
N ARG A 53 14.93 -11.45 -4.95
CA ARG A 53 13.92 -11.54 -6.01
C ARG A 53 13.79 -10.24 -6.80
N ALA A 54 13.80 -9.09 -6.13
CA ALA A 54 13.75 -7.78 -6.78
C ALA A 54 14.99 -7.56 -7.67
N VAL A 55 16.19 -7.82 -7.14
CA VAL A 55 17.46 -7.74 -7.90
C VAL A 55 17.42 -8.65 -9.12
N ARG A 56 16.89 -9.88 -8.98
CA ARG A 56 16.76 -10.80 -10.11
C ARG A 56 15.81 -10.28 -11.19
N MET A 57 14.69 -9.67 -10.82
CA MET A 57 13.75 -9.06 -11.77
C MET A 57 14.35 -7.85 -12.48
N LEU A 58 15.19 -7.09 -11.77
CA LEU A 58 15.91 -5.94 -12.32
C LEU A 58 17.06 -6.34 -13.23
N ALA A 59 17.80 -7.41 -12.90
CA ALA A 59 18.97 -7.84 -13.67
C ALA A 59 18.62 -8.76 -14.85
N LEU A 60 17.66 -9.68 -14.66
CA LEU A 60 17.35 -10.77 -15.61
C LEU A 60 15.88 -10.77 -16.05
N GLY A 61 15.04 -9.95 -15.43
CA GLY A 61 13.61 -9.88 -15.72
C GLY A 61 13.28 -8.86 -16.81
N PRO A 62 11.99 -8.52 -16.97
CA PRO A 62 11.51 -7.58 -18.00
C PRO A 62 12.13 -6.19 -17.93
N LEU A 63 12.76 -5.84 -16.81
CA LEU A 63 13.45 -4.57 -16.60
C LEU A 63 14.96 -4.65 -16.91
N GLY A 64 15.50 -5.83 -17.23
CA GLY A 64 16.93 -6.08 -17.43
C GLY A 64 17.58 -5.30 -18.57
N SER A 65 16.80 -4.86 -19.56
CA SER A 65 17.29 -3.98 -20.63
C SER A 65 17.52 -2.54 -20.17
N HIS A 66 16.98 -2.15 -19.02
CA HIS A 66 17.08 -0.79 -18.48
C HIS A 66 18.19 -0.63 -17.42
N PHE A 67 18.82 -1.72 -17.00
CA PHE A 67 19.84 -1.72 -15.96
C PHE A 67 21.04 -2.55 -16.41
N ILE A 68 22.24 -1.99 -16.26
CA ILE A 68 23.49 -2.70 -16.56
C ILE A 68 23.82 -3.69 -15.44
N SER A 69 23.53 -3.33 -14.19
CA SER A 69 23.70 -4.20 -13.03
C SER A 69 22.73 -3.81 -11.90
N ALA A 70 22.37 -4.77 -11.05
CA ALA A 70 21.55 -4.56 -9.87
C ALA A 70 22.14 -5.30 -8.67
N SER A 71 22.13 -4.66 -7.50
CA SER A 71 22.53 -5.26 -6.23
C SER A 71 21.69 -4.70 -5.10
N GLY A 72 21.56 -5.44 -4.00
CA GLY A 72 20.78 -5.04 -2.84
C GLY A 72 21.27 -5.71 -1.58
N THR A 73 21.38 -4.94 -0.51
CA THR A 73 21.87 -5.39 0.80
C THR A 73 20.85 -5.03 1.87
N VAL A 74 20.45 -6.02 2.68
CA VAL A 74 19.62 -5.77 3.86
C VAL A 74 20.54 -5.47 5.03
N THR A 75 20.45 -4.29 5.61
CA THR A 75 21.20 -3.91 6.82
C THR A 75 20.25 -3.93 8.01
N GLY A 76 20.65 -4.57 9.10
CA GLY A 76 19.94 -4.51 10.38
C GLY A 76 20.52 -3.44 11.29
N ASN A 77 19.76 -3.03 12.30
CA ASN A 77 20.34 -2.43 13.51
C ASN A 77 20.99 -3.51 14.38
#